data_AF-A0A0U5EQQ0-F1
#
_entry.id   AF-A0A0U5EQQ0-F1
#
_cell.length_a   1.000
_cell.length_b   1.000
_cell.length_c   1.000
_cell.angle_alpha   90.00
_cell.angle_beta   90.00
_cell.angle_gamma   90.00
#
_symmetry.space_group_name_H-M   'P 1'
#
loop_
_entity.id
_entity.type
_entity.pdbx_description
1 polymer ?
#
loop_
_entity_poly.entity_id
_entity_poly.type
_entity_poly.pdbx_seq_one_letter_code
_entity_poly.pdbx_strand_id
1 'polypeptide(L)'
;MEKLTIKRQVRRVIAILGMAVLCACLLTALMLYVYSPSGRYLAGNALLAPSVMNQINLRDKHPHTGQTVNFIFDQVDFSYFDRKKGHFTHYPVSFEAYGKFYQLVAPEKSLEKVEHDIQLLFQSYPVLLTTKLRTDVNHANIAAKIFQVVQFTPQDFFRIQLHGEQAEGEWAYFYQAGIYEAIMHLFMAHQPSQS
;
A
#
# COMPACT_ATOMS: atom_id res chain seq x y z
N MET A 1 31.40 58.82 24.19
CA MET A 1 31.19 57.39 24.55
C MET A 1 30.15 57.32 25.66
N GLU A 2 28.90 57.07 25.31
CA GLU A 2 27.79 57.01 26.26
C GLU A 2 27.88 55.69 27.06
N LYS A 3 28.09 55.76 28.37
CA LYS A 3 28.08 54.57 29.26
C LYS A 3 26.66 54.01 29.28
N LEU A 4 26.36 53.06 28.40
CA LEU A 4 25.13 52.28 28.42
C LEU A 4 24.98 51.66 29.82
N THR A 5 23.95 52.09 30.55
CA THR A 5 23.58 51.51 31.84
C THR A 5 23.35 50.01 31.68
N ILE A 6 23.84 49.20 32.62
CA ILE A 6 23.78 47.72 32.60
C ILE A 6 22.36 47.22 32.25
N LYS A 7 21.33 47.91 32.76
CA LYS A 7 19.91 47.62 32.48
C LYS A 7 19.54 47.72 30.98
N ARG A 8 20.10 48.68 30.23
CA ARG A 8 19.90 48.79 28.77
C ARG A 8 20.63 47.68 28.00
N GLN A 9 21.82 47.27 28.45
CA GLN A 9 22.55 46.15 27.84
C GLN A 9 21.80 44.83 28.04
N VAL A 10 21.35 44.54 29.27
CA VAL A 10 20.55 43.35 29.58
C VAL A 10 19.26 43.31 28.74
N ARG A 11 18.55 44.44 28.62
CA ARG A 11 17.33 44.51 27.80
C ARG A 11 17.59 44.23 26.31
N ARG A 12 18.72 44.70 25.76
CA ARG A 12 19.12 44.41 24.37
C ARG A 12 19.44 42.93 24.18
N VAL A 13 20.16 42.33 25.11
CA VAL A 13 20.49 40.89 25.05
C VAL A 13 19.22 40.04 25.09
N ILE A 14 18.29 40.35 26.00
CA ILE A 14 16.99 39.66 26.08
C ILE A 14 16.19 39.84 24.79
N ALA A 15 16.17 41.05 24.20
CA ALA A 15 15.47 41.30 22.94
C ALA A 15 16.06 40.52 21.76
N ILE A 16 17.39 40.40 21.70
CA ILE A 16 18.08 39.61 20.66
C ILE A 16 17.76 38.12 20.82
N LEU A 17 17.81 37.60 22.05
CA LEU A 17 17.43 36.22 22.36
C LEU A 17 15.97 35.95 22.00
N GLY A 18 15.06 36.86 22.32
CA GLY A 18 13.65 36.77 21.94
C GLY A 18 13.44 36.74 20.43
N MET A 19 14.13 37.60 19.68
CA MET A 19 14.08 37.59 18.22
C MET A 19 14.65 36.29 17.62
N ALA A 20 15.73 35.75 18.18
CA ALA A 20 16.31 34.50 17.72
C ALA A 20 15.33 33.32 17.88
N VAL A 21 14.67 33.23 19.05
CA VAL A 21 13.64 32.20 19.31
C VAL A 21 12.46 32.37 18.36
N LEU A 22 11.97 33.60 18.18
CA LEU A 22 10.85 33.88 17.28
C LEU A 22 11.17 33.51 15.83
N CYS A 23 12.39 33.82 15.38
CA CYS A 23 12.88 33.48 14.05
C CYS A 23 12.99 31.96 13.86
N ALA A 24 13.51 31.23 14.87
CA ALA A 24 13.56 29.77 14.84
C ALA A 24 12.16 29.14 14.76
N CYS A 25 11.20 29.63 15.55
CA CYS A 25 9.81 29.17 15.49
C CYS A 25 9.17 29.43 14.13
N LEU A 26 9.37 30.62 13.55
CA LEU A 26 8.86 30.96 12.21
C LEU A 26 9.48 30.08 11.13
N LEU A 27 10.79 29.85 11.16
CA LEU A 27 11.47 28.96 10.23
C LEU A 27 10.96 27.51 10.35
N THR A 28 10.70 27.06 11.57
CA THR A 28 10.15 25.71 11.83
C THR A 28 8.72 25.59 11.31
N ALA A 29 7.88 26.60 11.55
CA ALA A 29 6.51 26.65 11.04
C ALA A 29 6.47 26.72 9.50
N LEU A 30 7.37 27.50 8.89
CA LEU A 30 7.52 27.58 7.44
C LEU A 30 7.99 26.23 6.86
N MET A 31 8.97 25.60 7.50
CA MET A 31 9.44 24.27 7.10
C MET A 31 8.32 23.24 7.20
N LEU A 32 7.52 23.25 8.27
CA LEU A 32 6.35 22.37 8.41
C LEU A 32 5.21 22.70 7.43
N TYR A 33 5.08 23.95 6.99
CA TYR A 33 4.06 24.33 6.01
C TYR A 33 4.48 23.97 4.58
N VAL A 34 5.72 24.28 4.19
CA VAL A 34 6.26 24.07 2.85
C VAL A 34 6.69 22.61 2.64
N TYR A 35 7.43 22.07 3.59
CA TYR A 35 7.90 20.69 3.60
C TYR A 35 7.08 19.85 4.57
N SER A 36 5.78 20.17 4.71
CA SER A 36 4.85 19.35 5.47
C SER A 36 5.22 17.90 5.21
N PRO A 37 5.60 17.14 6.25
CA PRO A 37 6.04 15.77 6.09
C PRO A 37 4.80 14.98 5.73
N SER A 38 4.36 15.10 4.48
CA SER A 38 3.83 13.98 3.76
C SER A 38 4.99 13.01 3.71
N GLY A 39 5.17 12.25 4.80
CA GLY A 39 5.91 11.00 4.80
C GLY A 39 5.15 10.04 3.89
N ARG A 40 5.07 10.40 2.60
CA ARG A 40 4.73 9.50 1.52
C ARG A 40 5.97 8.65 1.39
N TYR A 41 6.07 7.68 2.29
CA TYR A 41 7.05 6.63 2.20
C TYR A 41 6.89 6.06 0.79
N LEU A 42 7.93 6.19 -0.02
CA LEU A 42 8.06 5.43 -1.24
C LEU A 42 7.88 3.96 -0.85
N ALA A 43 6.72 3.41 -1.15
CA ALA A 43 6.40 2.04 -0.82
C ALA A 43 7.26 1.17 -1.74
N GLY A 44 8.36 0.66 -1.20
CA GLY A 44 9.11 -0.47 -1.74
C GLY A 44 8.74 -1.71 -0.94
N ASN A 45 8.81 -2.90 -1.55
CA ASN A 45 8.44 -4.16 -0.91
C ASN A 45 7.00 -4.19 -0.36
N ALA A 46 6.07 -3.49 -1.02
CA ALA A 46 4.67 -3.49 -0.62
C ALA A 46 4.00 -4.87 -0.77
N LEU A 47 4.53 -5.73 -1.64
CA LEU A 47 4.10 -7.12 -1.80
C LEU A 47 4.85 -8.05 -0.85
N LEU A 48 4.13 -9.07 -0.38
CA LEU A 48 4.74 -10.13 0.39
C LEU A 48 5.62 -11.02 -0.49
N ALA A 49 6.83 -11.30 -0.03
CA ALA A 49 7.65 -12.31 -0.67
C ALA A 49 6.98 -13.70 -0.52
N PRO A 50 7.07 -14.59 -1.53
CA PRO A 50 6.49 -15.93 -1.46
C PRO A 50 6.92 -16.75 -0.23
N SER A 51 8.17 -16.56 0.22
CA SER A 51 8.72 -17.21 1.41
C SER A 51 8.03 -16.74 2.71
N VAL A 52 7.58 -15.49 2.75
CA VAL A 52 6.89 -14.89 3.91
C VAL A 52 5.41 -15.27 3.93
N MET A 53 4.78 -15.45 2.76
CA MET A 53 3.35 -15.79 2.68
C MET A 53 2.99 -17.06 3.45
N ASN A 54 3.78 -18.13 3.30
CA ASN A 54 3.57 -19.39 4.02
C ASN A 54 3.84 -19.30 5.53
N GLN A 55 4.44 -18.21 5.98
CA GLN A 55 4.75 -17.96 7.39
C GLN A 55 3.76 -16.98 8.03
N ILE A 56 2.76 -16.49 7.29
CA ILE A 56 1.74 -15.60 7.84
C ILE A 56 0.98 -16.34 8.94
N ASN A 57 1.07 -15.79 10.14
CA ASN A 57 0.24 -16.15 11.28
C ASN A 57 -0.13 -14.86 12.02
N LEU A 58 -1.33 -14.35 11.75
CA LEU A 58 -1.80 -13.06 12.27
C LEU A 58 -2.89 -13.27 13.31
N ARG A 59 -2.70 -12.71 14.50
CA ARG A 59 -3.75 -12.66 15.52
C ARG A 59 -4.63 -11.44 15.30
N ASP A 60 -5.89 -11.66 14.97
CA ASP A 60 -6.85 -10.58 14.75
C ASP A 60 -8.26 -11.00 15.17
N LYS A 61 -9.18 -10.04 15.24
CA LYS A 61 -10.58 -10.29 15.58
C LYS A 61 -11.30 -10.97 14.40
N HIS A 62 -12.01 -12.04 14.69
CA HIS A 62 -12.89 -12.71 13.76
C HIS A 62 -14.02 -11.74 13.33
N PRO A 63 -14.29 -11.58 12.03
CA PRO A 63 -15.19 -10.53 11.51
C PRO A 63 -16.63 -10.66 12.04
N HIS A 64 -17.09 -11.89 12.27
CA HIS A 64 -18.47 -12.14 12.73
C HIS A 64 -18.64 -12.32 14.25
N THR A 65 -17.60 -12.78 14.95
CA THR A 65 -17.73 -13.16 16.38
C THR A 65 -16.97 -12.22 17.31
N GLY A 66 -16.07 -11.37 16.77
CA GLY A 66 -15.23 -10.46 17.54
C GLY A 66 -14.14 -11.14 18.38
N GLN A 67 -14.08 -12.47 18.38
CA GLN A 67 -13.06 -13.23 19.10
C GLN A 67 -11.70 -13.13 18.43
N THR A 68 -10.63 -13.05 19.22
CA THR A 68 -9.27 -13.09 18.67
C THR A 68 -8.98 -14.50 18.16
N VAL A 69 -8.68 -14.62 16.88
CA VAL A 69 -8.36 -15.86 16.18
C VAL A 69 -7.04 -15.70 15.43
N ASN A 70 -6.37 -16.81 15.15
CA ASN A 70 -5.20 -16.82 14.28
C ASN A 70 -5.66 -16.95 12.83
N PHE A 71 -5.16 -16.08 11.96
CA PHE A 71 -5.31 -16.14 10.51
C PHE A 71 -4.02 -16.65 9.89
N ILE A 72 -4.14 -17.66 9.06
CA ILE A 72 -3.07 -18.25 8.25
C ILE A 72 -3.33 -17.98 6.78
N PHE A 73 -2.28 -18.08 5.96
CA PHE A 73 -2.42 -18.00 4.52
C PHE A 73 -3.40 -19.05 3.98
N ASP A 74 -4.25 -18.62 3.05
CA ASP A 74 -5.20 -19.49 2.35
C ASP A 74 -4.78 -19.67 0.90
N GLN A 75 -4.96 -18.63 0.10
CA GLN A 75 -4.64 -18.64 -1.33
C GLN A 75 -4.46 -17.23 -1.89
N VAL A 76 -3.93 -17.17 -3.11
CA VAL A 76 -3.94 -15.96 -3.94
C VAL A 76 -4.93 -16.19 -5.08
N ASP A 77 -5.82 -15.23 -5.31
CA ASP A 77 -6.79 -15.29 -6.39
C ASP A 77 -6.56 -14.17 -7.40
N PHE A 78 -6.52 -14.54 -8.67
CA PHE A 78 -6.58 -13.61 -9.79
C PHE A 78 -8.03 -13.49 -10.26
N SER A 79 -8.52 -12.26 -10.45
CA SER A 79 -9.88 -12.06 -10.96
C SER A 79 -9.99 -10.91 -11.94
N TYR A 80 -10.86 -11.09 -12.92
CA TYR A 80 -11.17 -10.08 -13.93
C TYR A 80 -12.65 -10.12 -14.29
N PHE A 81 -13.17 -9.03 -14.84
CA PHE A 81 -14.55 -8.97 -15.29
C PHE A 81 -14.68 -9.59 -16.70
N ASP A 82 -15.37 -10.72 -16.81
CA ASP A 82 -15.66 -11.35 -18.09
C ASP A 82 -16.88 -10.66 -18.72
N ARG A 83 -16.63 -9.79 -19.71
CA ARG A 83 -17.68 -9.06 -20.43
C ARG A 83 -18.66 -9.97 -21.16
N LYS A 84 -18.25 -11.17 -21.58
CA LYS A 84 -19.16 -12.12 -22.26
C LYS A 84 -20.15 -12.73 -21.27
N LYS A 85 -19.69 -13.00 -20.05
CA LYS A 85 -20.52 -13.62 -19.00
C LYS A 85 -21.15 -12.63 -18.02
N GLY A 86 -20.76 -11.36 -18.07
CA GLY A 86 -21.31 -10.28 -17.24
C GLY A 86 -20.95 -10.38 -15.75
N HIS A 87 -19.93 -11.15 -15.37
CA HIS A 87 -19.53 -11.33 -13.97
C HIS A 87 -18.00 -11.42 -13.81
N PHE A 88 -17.53 -11.22 -12.58
CA PHE A 88 -16.13 -11.45 -12.23
C PHE A 88 -15.82 -12.95 -12.22
N THR A 89 -14.80 -13.34 -12.96
CA THR A 89 -14.26 -14.70 -12.90
C THR A 89 -13.04 -14.71 -11.99
N HIS A 90 -12.92 -15.73 -11.16
CA HIS A 90 -11.85 -15.89 -10.17
C HIS A 90 -11.06 -17.15 -10.46
N TYR A 91 -9.73 -17.06 -10.38
CA TYR A 91 -8.79 -18.15 -10.61
C TYR A 91 -7.79 -18.24 -9.47
N PRO A 92 -7.62 -19.41 -8.84
CA PRO A 92 -6.55 -19.59 -7.87
C PRO A 92 -5.20 -19.51 -8.58
N VAL A 93 -4.27 -18.77 -7.98
CA VAL A 93 -2.91 -18.55 -8.47
C VAL A 93 -1.96 -19.49 -7.73
N SER A 94 -1.19 -20.28 -8.46
CA SER A 94 -0.18 -21.15 -7.88
C SER A 94 0.95 -20.33 -7.26
N PHE A 95 1.61 -20.88 -6.24
CA PHE A 95 2.80 -20.26 -5.64
C PHE A 95 3.91 -19.96 -6.64
N GLU A 96 4.10 -20.83 -7.65
CA GLU A 96 5.10 -20.60 -8.69
C GLU A 96 4.74 -19.39 -9.56
N ALA A 97 3.47 -19.29 -10.00
CA ALA A 97 3.00 -18.16 -10.78
C ALA A 97 3.08 -16.86 -9.96
N TYR A 98 2.69 -16.89 -8.69
CA TYR A 98 2.87 -15.75 -7.79
C TYR A 98 4.35 -15.37 -7.62
N GLY A 99 5.25 -16.34 -7.50
CA GLY A 99 6.69 -16.11 -7.39
C GLY A 99 7.27 -15.39 -8.62
N LYS A 100 6.83 -15.79 -9.83
CA LYS A 100 7.21 -15.11 -11.08
C LYS A 100 6.67 -13.69 -11.14
N PHE A 101 5.43 -13.47 -10.72
CA PHE A 101 4.85 -12.14 -10.59
C PHE A 101 5.66 -11.29 -9.60
N TYR A 102 5.94 -11.80 -8.41
CA TYR A 102 6.70 -11.09 -7.38
C TYR A 102 8.07 -10.65 -7.92
N GLN A 103 8.81 -11.54 -8.60
CA GLN A 103 10.11 -11.19 -9.20
C GLN A 103 10.01 -10.06 -10.23
N LEU A 104 8.91 -10.01 -11.00
CA LEU A 104 8.69 -8.99 -12.02
C LEU A 104 8.50 -7.60 -11.42
N VAL A 105 7.83 -7.48 -10.28
CA VAL A 105 7.43 -6.19 -9.70
C VAL A 105 8.21 -5.81 -8.43
N ALA A 106 8.95 -6.73 -7.82
CA ALA A 106 9.73 -6.48 -6.61
C ALA A 106 10.76 -5.33 -6.73
N PRO A 107 11.42 -5.11 -7.88
CA PRO A 107 12.33 -3.97 -8.04
C PRO A 107 11.63 -2.61 -8.06
N GLU A 108 10.33 -2.60 -8.35
CA GLU A 108 9.58 -1.37 -8.59
C GLU A 108 9.29 -0.62 -7.28
N LYS A 109 9.30 0.71 -7.39
CA LYS A 109 8.95 1.62 -6.29
C LYS A 109 7.66 2.35 -6.61
N SER A 110 6.91 2.71 -5.58
CA SER A 110 5.71 3.50 -5.80
C SER A 110 6.01 4.86 -6.41
N LEU A 111 5.11 5.39 -7.21
CA LEU A 111 5.17 6.75 -7.72
C LEU A 111 5.09 7.77 -6.57
N GLU A 112 6.02 8.72 -6.52
CA GLU A 112 6.02 9.79 -5.50
C GLU A 112 4.81 10.73 -5.65
N LYS A 113 4.46 11.01 -6.90
CA LYS A 113 3.35 11.86 -7.29
C LYS A 113 2.48 11.10 -8.28
N VAL A 114 1.21 10.95 -7.94
CA VAL A 114 0.21 10.29 -8.76
C VAL A 114 -0.65 11.36 -9.41
N GLU A 115 -0.52 11.50 -10.72
CA GLU A 115 -1.34 12.42 -11.51
C GLU A 115 -2.81 11.94 -11.54
N HIS A 116 -3.74 12.87 -11.76
CA HIS A 116 -5.18 12.57 -11.65
C HIS A 116 -5.64 11.58 -12.73
N ASP A 117 -5.09 11.70 -13.93
CA ASP A 117 -5.31 10.79 -15.06
C ASP A 117 -4.95 9.33 -14.70
N ILE A 118 -3.83 9.10 -14.01
CA ILE A 118 -3.44 7.77 -13.52
C ILE A 118 -4.50 7.20 -12.58
N GLN A 119 -5.07 8.02 -11.69
CA GLN A 119 -6.12 7.57 -10.76
C GLN A 119 -7.41 7.17 -11.49
N LEU A 120 -7.76 7.89 -12.57
CA LEU A 120 -8.93 7.60 -13.39
C LEU A 120 -8.84 6.23 -14.08
N LEU A 121 -7.62 5.76 -14.40
CA LEU A 121 -7.42 4.44 -15.02
C LEU A 121 -7.98 3.28 -14.19
N PHE A 122 -8.06 3.43 -12.87
CA PHE A 122 -8.52 2.39 -11.95
C PHE A 122 -10.02 2.45 -11.61
N GLN A 123 -10.78 3.35 -12.25
CA GLN A 123 -12.23 3.45 -12.03
C GLN A 123 -13.04 2.43 -12.85
N SER A 124 -12.43 1.82 -13.87
CA SER A 124 -13.08 0.81 -14.72
C SER A 124 -12.72 -0.61 -14.26
N TYR A 125 -13.68 -1.55 -14.37
CA TYR A 125 -13.60 -2.97 -13.99
C TYR A 125 -12.17 -3.53 -13.87
N PRO A 126 -11.54 -3.43 -12.69
CA PRO A 126 -10.11 -3.69 -12.57
C PRO A 126 -9.84 -5.19 -12.60
N VAL A 127 -8.68 -5.54 -13.16
CA VAL A 127 -8.08 -6.86 -12.95
C VAL A 127 -7.45 -6.85 -11.56
N LEU A 128 -7.72 -7.87 -10.75
CA LEU A 128 -7.33 -7.95 -9.35
C LEU A 128 -6.45 -9.18 -9.09
N LEU A 129 -5.48 -9.01 -8.21
CA LEU A 129 -4.79 -10.11 -7.52
C LEU A 129 -5.02 -9.93 -6.02
N THR A 130 -5.67 -10.90 -5.39
CA THR A 130 -6.12 -10.82 -4.00
C THR A 130 -5.46 -11.91 -3.17
N THR A 131 -4.76 -11.53 -2.11
CA THR A 131 -4.22 -12.47 -1.12
C THR A 131 -5.26 -12.65 -0.01
N LYS A 132 -5.65 -13.90 0.23
CA LYS A 132 -6.64 -14.26 1.24
C LYS A 132 -5.98 -15.03 2.39
N LEU A 133 -6.52 -14.78 3.57
CA LEU A 133 -6.22 -15.51 4.78
C LEU A 133 -7.47 -16.23 5.26
N ARG A 134 -7.28 -17.31 5.99
CA ARG A 134 -8.35 -18.06 6.65
C ARG A 134 -8.01 -18.28 8.11
N THR A 135 -9.02 -18.49 8.93
CA THR A 135 -8.83 -18.84 10.34
C THR A 135 -8.21 -20.23 10.52
N ASP A 136 -7.23 -20.34 11.39
CA ASP A 136 -6.57 -21.59 11.83
C ASP A 136 -7.41 -22.31 12.90
N VAL A 137 -8.65 -22.67 12.56
CA VAL A 137 -9.55 -23.44 13.43
C VAL A 137 -10.23 -24.54 12.62
N ASN A 138 -10.24 -25.74 13.20
CA ASN A 138 -10.85 -26.92 12.61
C ASN A 138 -12.35 -26.70 12.35
N HIS A 139 -12.68 -26.39 11.10
CA HIS A 139 -13.91 -26.68 10.36
C HIS A 139 -15.24 -26.06 10.83
N ALA A 140 -15.38 -25.52 12.05
CA ALA A 140 -16.69 -25.06 12.53
C ALA A 140 -17.01 -23.58 12.22
N ASN A 141 -16.00 -22.71 12.03
CA ASN A 141 -16.19 -21.29 11.70
C ASN A 141 -14.98 -20.79 10.90
N ILE A 142 -14.92 -21.16 9.62
CA ILE A 142 -13.88 -20.66 8.72
C ILE A 142 -14.26 -19.23 8.32
N ALA A 143 -13.58 -18.23 8.88
CA ALA A 143 -13.64 -16.88 8.35
C ALA A 143 -12.50 -16.65 7.36
N ALA A 144 -12.84 -16.03 6.22
CA ALA A 144 -11.88 -15.54 5.25
C ALA A 144 -11.67 -14.03 5.44
N LYS A 145 -10.43 -13.59 5.28
CA LYS A 145 -10.05 -12.17 5.31
C LYS A 145 -9.19 -11.86 4.09
N ILE A 146 -9.47 -10.75 3.42
CA ILE A 146 -8.57 -10.22 2.40
C ILE A 146 -7.42 -9.50 3.11
N PHE A 147 -6.19 -9.91 2.81
CA PHE A 147 -4.99 -9.32 3.38
C PHE A 147 -4.30 -8.34 2.44
N GLN A 148 -4.40 -8.55 1.13
CA GLN A 148 -3.79 -7.66 0.16
C GLN A 148 -4.58 -7.68 -1.15
N VAL A 149 -4.75 -6.51 -1.74
CA VAL A 149 -5.34 -6.33 -3.07
C VAL A 149 -4.36 -5.59 -3.95
N VAL A 150 -4.09 -6.15 -5.11
CA VAL A 150 -3.38 -5.50 -6.21
C VAL A 150 -4.37 -5.29 -7.34
N GLN A 151 -4.42 -4.09 -7.90
CA GLN A 151 -5.24 -3.77 -9.07
C GLN A 151 -4.34 -3.43 -10.24
N PHE A 152 -4.73 -3.88 -11.43
CA PHE A 152 -3.99 -3.66 -12.66
C PHE A 152 -4.88 -2.93 -13.67
N THR A 153 -4.25 -2.05 -14.44
CA THR A 153 -4.87 -1.39 -15.59
C THR A 153 -4.26 -1.91 -16.88
N PRO A 154 -4.95 -1.77 -18.02
CA PRO A 154 -4.36 -2.06 -19.32
C PRO A 154 -3.21 -1.13 -19.75
N GLN A 155 -2.88 -0.08 -18.99
CA GLN A 155 -1.90 0.97 -19.36
C GLN A 155 -0.60 0.88 -18.54
N ASP A 156 -0.16 -0.34 -18.22
CA ASP A 156 1.10 -0.58 -17.52
C ASP A 156 1.22 -0.01 -16.09
N PHE A 157 0.09 0.38 -15.50
CA PHE A 157 0.01 0.80 -14.11
C PHE A 157 -0.65 -0.28 -13.27
N PHE A 158 -0.16 -0.40 -12.04
CA PHE A 158 -0.81 -1.18 -11.01
C PHE A 158 -0.79 -0.44 -9.68
N ARG A 159 -1.69 -0.82 -8.78
CA ARG A 159 -1.72 -0.25 -7.42
C ARG A 159 -1.93 -1.31 -6.38
N ILE A 160 -1.31 -1.12 -5.23
CA ILE A 160 -1.38 -2.03 -4.09
C ILE A 160 -2.10 -1.31 -2.95
N GLN A 161 -3.10 -1.97 -2.37
CA GLN A 161 -3.80 -1.45 -1.22
C GLN A 161 -2.89 -1.48 0.00
N LEU A 162 -2.70 -0.32 0.64
CA LEU A 162 -1.97 -0.20 1.88
C LEU A 162 -2.88 -0.59 3.06
N HIS A 163 -2.29 -1.19 4.09
CA HIS A 163 -3.00 -1.62 5.29
C HIS A 163 -2.35 -0.94 6.51
N GLY A 164 -3.16 -0.35 7.39
CA GLY A 164 -2.70 0.32 8.61
C GLY A 164 -3.80 1.19 9.23
N GLU A 165 -3.68 1.52 10.52
CA GLU A 165 -4.70 2.28 11.29
C GLU A 165 -5.03 3.66 10.71
N GLN A 166 -4.13 4.24 9.91
CA GLN A 166 -4.33 5.53 9.23
C GLN A 166 -4.52 5.41 7.71
N ALA A 167 -4.40 4.20 7.15
CA ALA A 167 -4.25 3.96 5.71
C ALA A 167 -5.36 3.09 5.11
N GLU A 168 -6.47 2.86 5.83
CA GLU A 168 -7.62 2.14 5.26
C GLU A 168 -8.13 2.84 4.00
N GLY A 169 -7.90 2.20 2.84
CA GLY A 169 -8.30 2.71 1.54
C GLY A 169 -7.23 3.51 0.79
N GLU A 170 -6.03 3.66 1.34
CA GLU A 170 -4.90 4.24 0.62
C GLU A 170 -4.29 3.24 -0.38
N TRP A 171 -3.86 3.77 -1.52
CA TRP A 171 -3.27 3.00 -2.60
C TRP A 171 -1.86 3.52 -2.91
N ALA A 172 -0.89 2.62 -2.97
CA ALA A 172 0.40 2.90 -3.58
C ALA A 172 0.35 2.53 -5.06
N TYR A 173 0.76 3.44 -5.94
CA TYR A 173 0.70 3.29 -7.39
C TYR A 173 2.09 2.98 -7.93
N PHE A 174 2.17 2.13 -8.93
CA PHE A 174 3.41 1.63 -9.52
C PHE A 174 3.27 1.59 -11.03
N TYR A 175 4.41 1.70 -11.72
CA TYR A 175 4.50 1.57 -13.17
C TYR A 175 5.43 0.40 -13.49
N GLN A 176 5.02 -0.45 -14.44
CA GLN A 176 5.86 -1.52 -14.97
C GLN A 176 5.45 -1.79 -16.41
N ALA A 177 6.35 -1.53 -17.35
CA ALA A 177 6.06 -1.70 -18.77
C ALA A 177 5.62 -3.15 -19.09
N GLY A 178 4.52 -3.29 -19.82
CA GLY A 178 3.94 -4.57 -20.23
C GLY A 178 3.32 -5.41 -19.09
N ILE A 179 3.13 -4.86 -17.88
CA ILE A 179 2.67 -5.66 -16.73
C ILE A 179 1.32 -6.31 -16.97
N TYR A 180 0.41 -5.63 -17.68
CA TYR A 180 -0.94 -6.16 -17.92
C TYR A 180 -0.91 -7.42 -18.79
N GLU A 181 -0.17 -7.40 -19.89
CA GLU A 181 -0.03 -8.57 -20.76
C GLU A 181 0.71 -9.71 -20.03
N ALA A 182 1.75 -9.36 -19.26
CA ALA A 182 2.52 -10.31 -18.48
C ALA A 182 1.67 -11.07 -17.46
N ILE A 183 0.85 -10.38 -16.65
CA ILE A 183 -0.01 -11.04 -15.66
C ILE A 183 -1.15 -11.83 -16.30
N MET A 184 -1.72 -11.33 -17.40
CA MET A 184 -2.79 -12.04 -18.12
C MET A 184 -2.26 -13.35 -18.67
N HIS A 185 -1.08 -13.33 -19.29
CA HIS A 185 -0.42 -14.55 -19.75
C HIS A 185 -0.06 -15.47 -18.57
N LEU A 186 0.56 -14.92 -17.51
CA LEU A 186 1.03 -15.71 -16.37
C LEU A 186 -0.10 -16.43 -15.63
N PHE A 187 -1.25 -15.78 -15.44
CA PHE A 187 -2.35 -16.30 -14.65
C PHE A 187 -3.46 -16.97 -15.48
N MET A 188 -3.56 -16.70 -16.78
CA MET A 188 -4.57 -17.32 -17.64
C MET A 188 -4.04 -18.45 -18.53
N ALA A 189 -2.72 -18.59 -18.74
CA ALA A 189 -2.17 -19.65 -19.60
C ALA A 189 -2.35 -21.08 -19.04
N HIS A 190 -2.61 -21.23 -17.74
CA HIS A 190 -2.77 -22.53 -17.08
C HIS A 190 -4.24 -22.86 -16.78
N GLN A 191 -5.16 -22.50 -17.67
CA GLN A 191 -6.51 -23.02 -17.59
C GLN A 191 -6.47 -24.55 -17.77
N PRO A 192 -6.85 -25.36 -16.76
CA PRO A 192 -7.28 -26.71 -17.09
C PRO A 192 -8.51 -26.52 -17.98
N SER A 193 -8.38 -26.95 -19.24
CA SER A 193 -9.50 -27.11 -20.14
C SER A 193 -10.55 -27.95 -19.40
N GLN A 194 -11.59 -27.29 -18.88
CA GLN A 194 -12.76 -28.00 -18.38
C GLN A 194 -13.45 -28.59 -19.61
N SER A 195 -13.10 -29.84 -19.90
CA SER A 195 -13.86 -30.77 -20.74
C SER A 195 -15.00 -31.37 -19.94
#